data_AF-A0A7Y6N2D8-F1
#
_entry.id   AF-A0A7Y6N2D8-F1
#
_cell.length_a   1.000
_cell.length_b   1.000
_cell.length_c   1.000
_cell.angle_alpha   90.00
_cell.angle_beta   90.00
_cell.angle_gamma   90.00
#
_symmetry.space_group_name_H-M   'P 1'
#
loop_
_entity.id
_entity.type
_entity.pdbx_description
1 polymer ?
#
loop_
_entity_poly.entity_id
_entity_poly.type
_entity_poly.pdbx_seq_one_letter_code
_entity_poly.pdbx_strand_id
1 'polypeptide(L)'
;MFDRQTHRGFSITVTARDDVRGGSNVTLLVERIFSHRDDVRTGAPIAKPEHYHSLHPATAAAGEAMQRARRLIDEALGERDPLEGE
;
A
#
# COMPACT_ATOMS: atom_id res chain seq x y z
N MET A 1 -12.90 -4.40 6.97
CA MET A 1 -11.51 -4.60 7.43
C MET A 1 -10.66 -3.39 7.08
N PHE A 2 -9.78 -3.00 8.00
CA PHE A 2 -8.80 -1.94 7.81
C PHE A 2 -7.44 -2.48 8.29
N ASP A 3 -6.42 -2.36 7.45
CA ASP A 3 -5.04 -2.75 7.77
C ASP A 3 -4.09 -1.62 7.34
N ARG A 4 -3.11 -1.30 8.18
CA ARG A 4 -2.09 -0.30 7.86
C ARG A 4 -0.73 -0.80 8.32
N GLN A 5 0.24 -0.84 7.41
CA GLN A 5 1.61 -1.24 7.71
C GLN A 5 2.62 -0.38 6.98
N THR A 6 3.84 -0.36 7.51
CA THR A 6 4.96 0.37 6.93
C THR A 6 5.92 -0.60 6.25
N HIS A 7 6.35 -0.32 5.03
CA HIS A 7 7.32 -1.11 4.26
C HIS A 7 8.29 -0.19 3.52
N ARG A 8 9.61 -0.37 3.73
CA ARG A 8 10.69 0.38 3.06
C ARG A 8 10.49 1.91 2.97
N GLY A 9 9.98 2.52 4.04
CA GLY A 9 9.72 3.97 4.08
C GLY A 9 8.41 4.40 3.40
N PHE A 10 7.51 3.46 3.12
CA PHE A 10 6.15 3.72 2.65
C PHE A 10 5.12 3.24 3.68
N SER A 11 4.07 4.01 3.90
CA SER A 11 2.86 3.65 4.62
C SER A 11 1.86 3.06 3.63
N ILE A 12 1.49 1.81 3.82
CA ILE A 12 0.49 1.10 3.04
C ILE A 12 -0.78 1.05 3.89
N THR A 13 -1.90 1.52 3.35
CA THR A 13 -3.20 1.48 3.99
C THR A 13 -4.17 0.72 3.10
N VAL A 14 -4.81 -0.32 3.64
CA VAL A 14 -5.78 -1.15 2.93
C VAL A 14 -7.10 -1.11 3.67
N THR A 15 -8.16 -0.79 2.95
CA THR A 15 -9.54 -0.92 3.43
C THR A 15 -10.25 -1.91 2.54
N ALA A 16 -10.80 -2.97 3.11
CA ALA A 16 -11.61 -3.94 2.40
C ALA A 16 -12.99 -4.01 3.05
N ARG A 17 -14.05 -3.93 2.24
CA ARG A 17 -15.43 -4.00 2.70
C ARG A 17 -16.17 -5.06 1.89
N ASP A 18 -16.74 -6.04 2.57
CA ASP A 18 -17.55 -7.07 1.92
C ASP A 18 -18.71 -6.43 1.16
N ASP A 19 -18.92 -6.91 -0.07
CA ASP A 19 -20.02 -6.48 -0.92
C ASP A 19 -21.19 -7.45 -0.77
N VAL A 20 -22.40 -6.91 -0.66
CA VAL A 20 -23.63 -7.72 -0.51
C VAL A 20 -23.92 -8.60 -1.71
N ARG A 21 -23.32 -8.31 -2.87
CA ARG A 21 -23.42 -9.11 -4.11
C ARG A 21 -22.35 -10.20 -4.18
N GLY A 22 -21.51 -10.33 -3.16
CA GLY A 22 -20.38 -11.24 -3.09
C GLY A 22 -19.03 -10.55 -3.34
N GLY A 23 -17.98 -11.07 -2.70
CA GLY A 23 -16.65 -10.51 -2.76
C GLY A 23 -16.46 -9.29 -1.85
N SER A 24 -15.53 -8.40 -2.20
CA SER A 24 -15.13 -7.26 -1.39
C SER A 24 -14.65 -6.09 -2.23
N ASN A 25 -15.07 -4.89 -1.87
CA ASN A 25 -14.52 -3.64 -2.39
C ASN A 25 -13.25 -3.29 -1.61
N VAL A 26 -12.12 -3.23 -2.31
CA VAL A 26 -10.82 -2.93 -1.74
C VAL A 26 -10.39 -1.53 -2.16
N THR A 27 -9.84 -0.80 -1.20
CA THR A 27 -9.14 0.47 -1.38
C THR A 27 -7.73 0.30 -0.86
N LEU A 28 -6.74 0.48 -1.74
CA LEU A 28 -5.33 0.43 -1.43
C LEU A 28 -4.74 1.84 -1.58
N LEU A 29 -4.04 2.31 -0.56
CA LEU A 29 -3.34 3.58 -0.56
C LEU A 29 -1.88 3.35 -0.15
N VAL A 30 -0.94 3.85 -0.95
CA VAL A 30 0.50 3.75 -0.68
C VAL A 30 1.07 5.16 -0.63
N GLU A 31 1.66 5.52 0.51
CA GLU A 31 2.19 6.86 0.76
C GLU A 31 3.66 6.76 1.16
N ARG A 32 4.54 7.61 0.64
CA ARG A 32 5.93 7.65 1.11
C ARG A 32 5.99 8.43 2.43
N ILE A 33 6.62 7.84 3.43
CA ILE A 33 6.87 8.47 4.72
C ILE A 33 8.16 9.29 4.54
N PHE A 34 8.01 10.59 4.29
CA PHE A 34 9.16 11.49 4.26
C PHE A 34 9.66 11.73 5.68
N SER A 35 10.90 11.35 5.96
CA SER A 35 11.56 11.59 7.25
C SER A 35 12.07 13.03 7.41
N HIS A 36 12.04 13.86 6.36
CA HIS A 36 12.57 15.21 6.40
C HIS A 36 11.44 16.25 6.46
N ARG A 37 11.45 17.04 7.54
CA ARG A 37 10.49 18.10 7.89
C ARG A 37 10.49 19.30 6.91
N ASP A 38 11.29 19.26 5.84
CA ASP A 38 11.50 20.36 4.90
C ASP A 38 10.72 20.21 3.57
N ASP A 39 10.27 19.00 3.21
CA ASP A 39 9.48 18.74 1.99
C ASP A 39 7.95 18.88 2.21
N VAL A 40 7.55 19.52 3.31
CA VAL A 40 6.12 19.78 3.65
C VAL A 40 5.47 20.84 2.73
N ARG A 41 6.14 21.26 1.64
CA ARG A 41 5.55 22.17 0.64
C ARG A 41 4.81 21.48 -0.50
N THR A 42 4.81 20.15 -0.58
CA THR A 42 3.94 19.42 -1.50
C THR A 42 3.09 18.42 -0.72
N GLY A 43 2.01 18.91 -0.11
CA GLY A 43 0.93 18.10 0.46
C GLY A 43 0.13 17.34 -0.61
N ALA A 44 0.82 16.66 -1.52
CA ALA A 44 0.24 15.81 -2.53
C ALA A 44 0.32 14.35 -2.05
N PRO A 45 -0.79 13.63 -1.89
CA PRO A 45 -0.73 12.18 -1.75
C PRO A 45 -0.01 11.64 -2.99
N ILE A 46 1.15 11.02 -2.79
CA ILE A 46 2.06 10.63 -3.87
C ILE A 46 1.41 9.59 -4.80
N ALA A 47 0.43 8.84 -4.31
CA ALA A 47 -0.35 7.91 -5.12
C ALA A 47 -1.85 8.15 -4.94
N LYS A 48 -2.58 8.09 -6.05
CA LYS A 48 -4.05 8.00 -6.02
C LYS A 48 -4.42 6.68 -5.34
N PRO A 49 -5.40 6.67 -4.43
CA PRO A 49 -5.91 5.43 -3.88
C PRO A 49 -6.44 4.55 -5.02
N GLU A 50 -5.98 3.31 -5.07
CA GLU A 50 -6.46 2.30 -6.00
C GLU A 50 -7.73 1.66 -5.43
N HIS A 51 -8.79 1.65 -6.24
CA HIS A 51 -10.06 1.03 -5.88
C HIS A 51 -10.36 -0.11 -6.84
N TYR A 52 -10.64 -1.30 -6.31
CA TYR A 52 -11.02 -2.45 -7.12
C TYR A 52 -11.93 -3.41 -6.35
N HIS A 53 -12.65 -4.26 -7.10
CA HIS A 53 -13.45 -5.33 -6.53
C HIS A 53 -12.65 -6.64 -6.53
N SER A 54 -12.66 -7.34 -5.40
CA SER A 54 -12.07 -8.67 -5.23
C SER A 54 -13.18 -9.69 -5.07
N LEU A 55 -12.99 -10.89 -5.62
CA LEU A 55 -13.89 -12.02 -5.42
C LEU A 55 -13.72 -12.67 -4.04
N HIS A 56 -12.67 -12.31 -3.32
CA HIS A 56 -12.35 -12.85 -2.01
C HIS A 56 -13.07 -12.07 -0.89
N PRO A 57 -13.32 -12.70 0.27
CA PRO A 57 -13.82 -12.01 1.45
C PRO A 57 -12.83 -10.95 1.93
N ALA A 58 -13.31 -9.95 2.69
CA ALA A 58 -12.54 -8.75 2.98
C ALA A 58 -11.18 -9.03 3.61
N THR A 59 -11.06 -10.07 4.44
CA THR A 59 -9.79 -10.46 5.05
C THR A 59 -8.76 -11.00 4.07
N ALA A 60 -9.18 -11.90 3.17
CA ALA A 60 -8.31 -12.42 2.14
C ALA A 60 -7.94 -11.33 1.12
N ALA A 61 -8.93 -10.52 0.71
CA ALA A 61 -8.72 -9.42 -0.21
C ALA A 61 -7.77 -8.36 0.35
N ALA A 62 -7.84 -8.06 1.66
CA ALA A 62 -6.92 -7.14 2.31
C ALA A 62 -5.49 -7.70 2.35
N GLY A 63 -5.32 -8.98 2.69
CA GLY A 63 -4.01 -9.63 2.69
C GLY A 63 -3.33 -9.63 1.32
N GLU A 64 -4.09 -9.94 0.26
CA GLU A 64 -3.59 -9.87 -1.12
C GLU A 64 -3.19 -8.45 -1.53
N ALA A 65 -4.03 -7.46 -1.22
CA ALA A 65 -3.73 -6.05 -1.50
C ALA A 65 -2.42 -5.62 -0.82
N MET A 66 -2.20 -6.08 0.41
CA MET A 66 -1.00 -5.79 1.18
C MET A 66 0.26 -6.39 0.56
N GLN A 67 0.19 -7.65 0.15
CA GLN A 67 1.31 -8.32 -0.53
C GLN A 67 1.61 -7.68 -1.88
N ARG A 68 0.58 -7.31 -2.63
CA ARG A 68 0.71 -6.60 -3.90
C ARG A 68 1.40 -5.25 -3.71
N ALA A 69 0.97 -4.47 -2.72
CA ALA A 69 1.57 -3.17 -2.42
C ALA A 69 3.06 -3.30 -2.06
N ARG A 70 3.43 -4.27 -1.22
CA ARG A 70 4.82 -4.54 -0.87
C ARG A 70 5.66 -4.87 -2.10
N ARG A 71 5.14 -5.74 -2.97
CA ARG A 71 5.82 -6.11 -4.21
C ARG A 71 6.03 -4.91 -5.13
N LEU A 72 5.00 -4.08 -5.32
CA LEU A 72 5.12 -2.86 -6.13
C LEU A 72 6.18 -1.90 -5.58
N ILE A 73 6.25 -1.74 -4.25
CA ILE A 73 7.29 -0.93 -3.61
C ILE A 73 8.67 -1.55 -3.84
N ASP A 74 8.81 -2.87 -3.68
CA ASP A 74 10.06 -3.57 -3.90
C ASP A 74 10.54 -3.50 -5.35
N GLU A 75 9.63 -3.64 -6.32
CA GLU A 75 9.91 -3.47 -7.75
C GLU A 75 10.28 -2.03 -8.10
N ALA A 76 9.56 -1.05 -7.55
CA ALA A 76 9.82 0.37 -7.82
C ALA A 76 11.13 0.89 -7.21
N LEU A 77 11.53 0.35 -6.05
CA LEU A 77 12.80 0.66 -5.40
C LEU A 77 13.96 -0.19 -5.93
N GLY A 78 13.68 -1.22 -6.72
CA GLY A 78 14.66 -2.23 -7.09
C GLY A 78 15.06 -3.14 -5.93
N GLU A 79 15.79 -4.20 -6.27
CA GLU A 79 16.57 -4.96 -5.30
C GLU A 79 17.45 -3.98 -4.52
N ARG A 80 17.41 -4.06 -3.20
CA ARG A 80 18.28 -3.27 -2.35
C ARG A 80 19.71 -3.65 -2.71
N ASP A 81 20.48 -2.71 -3.28
CA ASP A 81 21.84 -2.97 -3.71
C ASP A 81 22.62 -3.57 -2.53
N PRO A 82 23.16 -4.81 -2.64
CA PRO A 82 23.81 -5.49 -1.53
C PRO A 82 25.12 -4.82 -1.08
N LEU A 83 25.52 -3.74 -1.75
CA LEU A 83 26.73 -2.96 -1.47
C LEU A 83 26.48 -1.65 -0.68
N GLU A 84 25.23 -1.30 -0.35
CA GLU A 84 24.94 -0.14 0.53
C GLU A 84 25.09 -0.47 2.03
N GLY A 85 26.18 -1.17 2.37
CA GLY A 85 26.49 -1.62 3.72
C GLY A 85 27.95 -2.06 3.86
N GLU A 86 28.89 -1.18 3.49
CA GLU A 86 30.28 -1.22 3.98
C GLU A 86 30.50 -0.10 5.02
#